data_AF-A0A854CK32-F1
#
_entry.id   AF-A0A854CK32-F1
#
_cell.length_a   1.000
_cell.length_b   1.000
_cell.length_c   1.000
_cell.angle_alpha   90.00
_cell.angle_beta   90.00
_cell.angle_gamma   90.00
#
_symmetry.space_group_name_H-M   'P 1'
#
loop_
_entity.id
_entity.type
_entity.pdbx_description
1 polymer ?
#
loop_
_entity_poly.entity_id
_entity_poly.type
_entity_poly.pdbx_seq_one_letter_code
_entity_poly.pdbx_strand_id
1 'polypeptide(L)'
;WLGLWLAAQRPDAVAAVVAWSPGIQPADPALLDQVCAAQAPLTDPRPRTPAAHAFWAETIHPDRFRALRSLFQVVATDPPWPRVRCPVLLGDDRATDGREDANASVQAMLDMFVALGTAPAHKQAIAFYSGAHAIGSPHKTPLADAVAQASVAFLQEQLGAAPQTGNA
;
A
#
# COMPACT_ATOMS: atom_id res chain seq x y z
N TRP A 1 -1.14 -0.02 3.95
CA TRP A 1 -1.70 0.75 5.08
C TRP A 1 -1.19 0.27 6.44
N LEU A 2 -1.34 -1.01 6.83
CA LEU A 2 -0.93 -1.51 8.17
C LEU A 2 0.52 -1.17 8.57
N GLY A 3 1.49 -1.35 7.66
CA GLY A 3 2.89 -1.02 7.95
C GLY A 3 3.13 0.45 8.30
N LEU A 4 2.47 1.37 7.58
CA LEU A 4 2.52 2.81 7.86
C LEU A 4 1.87 3.14 9.21
N TRP A 5 0.73 2.50 9.51
CA TRP A 5 0.08 2.66 10.80
C TRP A 5 0.98 2.18 11.95
N LEU A 6 1.62 1.02 11.82
CA LEU A 6 2.57 0.52 12.82
C LEU A 6 3.74 1.50 13.03
N ALA A 7 4.30 2.04 11.96
CA ALA A 7 5.38 3.03 12.04
C ALA A 7 4.95 4.32 12.74
N ALA A 8 3.71 4.77 12.54
CA ALA A 8 3.18 5.94 13.25
C ALA A 8 2.94 5.69 14.75
N GLN A 9 2.50 4.47 15.09
CA GLN A 9 2.16 4.10 16.47
C GLN A 9 3.39 3.70 17.29
N ARG A 10 4.41 3.13 16.64
CA ARG A 10 5.62 2.60 17.27
C ARG A 10 6.87 3.08 16.49
N PRO A 11 7.11 4.41 16.46
CA PRO A 11 8.16 4.99 15.60
C PRO A 11 9.56 4.44 15.90
N ASP A 12 9.85 4.06 17.14
CA ASP A 12 11.16 3.53 17.54
C ASP A 12 11.32 2.02 17.23
N ALA A 13 10.24 1.32 16.89
CA ALA A 13 10.25 -0.12 16.63
C ALA A 13 10.28 -0.47 15.13
N VAL A 14 10.09 0.51 14.25
CA VAL A 14 10.03 0.30 12.80
C VAL A 14 11.20 1.03 12.13
N ALA A 15 12.16 0.24 11.64
CA ALA A 15 13.37 0.79 11.01
C ALA A 15 13.12 1.40 9.62
N ALA A 16 12.18 0.85 8.85
CA ALA A 16 11.75 1.35 7.55
C ALA A 16 10.40 0.74 7.16
N VAL A 17 9.69 1.38 6.22
CA VAL A 17 8.46 0.84 5.62
C VAL A 17 8.60 0.73 4.11
N VAL A 18 8.26 -0.44 3.57
CA VAL A 18 7.99 -0.63 2.15
C VAL A 18 6.49 -0.77 1.98
N ALA A 19 5.87 0.19 1.31
CA ALA A 19 4.43 0.26 1.08
C ALA A 19 4.11 -0.03 -0.40
N TRP A 20 3.70 -1.26 -0.69
CA TRP A 20 3.21 -1.66 -2.01
C TRP A 20 1.72 -1.33 -2.16
N SER A 21 1.40 -0.41 -3.06
CA SER A 21 0.05 0.09 -3.37
C SER A 21 -0.86 0.19 -2.13
N PRO A 22 -0.48 0.97 -1.09
CA PRO A 22 -1.23 1.01 0.14
C PRO A 22 -2.64 1.58 -0.12
N GLY A 23 -3.69 0.82 0.16
CA GLY A 23 -5.06 1.32 0.12
C GLY A 23 -5.29 2.43 1.15
N ILE A 24 -5.12 3.69 0.75
CA ILE A 24 -5.42 4.89 1.55
C ILE A 24 -6.87 5.30 1.37
N GLN A 25 -7.35 5.27 0.13
CA GLN A 25 -8.73 5.50 -0.28
C GLN A 25 -9.06 4.61 -1.49
N PRO A 26 -10.34 4.26 -1.71
CA PRO A 26 -10.75 3.56 -2.92
C PRO A 26 -10.58 4.48 -4.14
N ALA A 27 -10.24 3.91 -5.30
CA ALA A 27 -10.27 4.65 -6.56
C ALA A 27 -11.70 5.05 -6.96
N ASP A 28 -12.67 4.16 -6.67
CA ASP A 28 -14.10 4.40 -6.86
C ASP A 28 -14.85 4.31 -5.52
N PRO A 29 -15.16 5.46 -4.88
CA PRO A 29 -15.96 5.50 -3.65
C PRO A 29 -17.38 4.96 -3.84
N ALA A 30 -17.99 5.13 -5.01
CA ALA A 30 -19.35 4.66 -5.26
C ALA A 30 -19.41 3.13 -5.30
N LEU A 31 -18.39 2.47 -5.86
CA LEU A 31 -18.25 1.02 -5.79
C LEU A 31 -18.12 0.54 -4.34
N LEU A 32 -17.32 1.22 -3.51
CA LEU A 32 -17.21 0.88 -2.08
C LEU A 32 -18.58 0.99 -1.38
N ASP A 33 -19.35 2.03 -1.67
CA ASP A 33 -20.68 2.21 -1.08
C ASP A 33 -21.67 1.12 -1.54
N GLN A 34 -21.64 0.73 -2.81
CA GLN A 34 -22.44 -0.39 -3.31
C GLN A 34 -22.11 -1.69 -2.58
N VAL A 35 -20.81 -2.01 -2.42
CA VAL A 35 -20.39 -3.20 -1.68
C VAL A 35 -20.80 -3.12 -0.21
N CYS A 36 -20.72 -1.95 0.42
CA CYS A 36 -21.14 -1.76 1.81
C CYS A 36 -22.67 -1.89 2.00
N ALA A 37 -23.47 -1.54 1.00
CA ALA A 37 -24.92 -1.60 1.04
C ALA A 37 -25.48 -3.03 0.88
N ALA A 38 -24.69 -3.94 0.30
CA ALA A 38 -25.10 -5.33 0.11
C ALA A 38 -25.42 -6.04 1.45
N GLN A 39 -26.53 -6.77 1.48
CA GLN A 39 -27.01 -7.49 2.67
C GLN A 39 -26.51 -8.93 2.74
N ALA A 40 -25.96 -9.46 1.65
CA ALA A 40 -25.41 -10.80 1.54
C ALA A 40 -24.02 -10.75 0.89
N PRO A 41 -23.20 -11.80 1.08
CA PRO A 41 -21.93 -11.92 0.37
C PRO A 41 -22.10 -11.88 -1.15
N LEU A 42 -21.18 -11.21 -1.82
CA LEU A 42 -21.17 -11.07 -3.29
C LEU A 42 -20.10 -11.98 -3.87
N THR A 43 -20.32 -12.49 -5.07
CA THR A 43 -19.25 -13.15 -5.84
C THR A 43 -18.50 -12.10 -6.65
N ASP A 44 -17.18 -12.05 -6.50
CA ASP A 44 -16.34 -11.21 -7.35
C ASP A 44 -16.45 -11.72 -8.80
N PRO A 45 -16.92 -10.90 -9.75
CA PRO A 45 -17.16 -11.34 -11.12
C PRO A 45 -15.85 -11.60 -11.89
N ARG A 46 -14.70 -11.18 -11.35
CA ARG A 46 -13.40 -11.36 -12.01
C ARG A 46 -12.91 -12.80 -11.79
N PRO A 47 -12.58 -13.53 -12.86
CA PRO A 47 -12.07 -14.89 -12.74
C PRO A 47 -10.73 -14.89 -12.01
N ARG A 48 -10.50 -15.93 -11.20
CA ARG A 48 -9.22 -16.18 -10.54
C ARG A 48 -8.49 -17.30 -11.25
N THR A 49 -7.17 -17.16 -11.35
CA THR A 49 -6.31 -18.28 -11.75
C THR A 49 -6.24 -19.29 -10.61
N PRO A 50 -5.98 -20.58 -10.87
CA PRO A 50 -5.80 -21.59 -9.83
C PRO A 50 -4.84 -21.15 -8.71
N ALA A 51 -3.73 -20.49 -9.07
CA ALA A 51 -2.76 -19.97 -8.11
C ALA A 51 -3.33 -18.83 -7.25
N ALA A 52 -4.21 -17.97 -7.79
CA ALA A 52 -4.80 -16.87 -7.04
C ALA A 52 -5.81 -17.32 -5.97
N HIS A 53 -6.44 -18.50 -6.11
CA HIS A 53 -7.40 -19.01 -5.13
C HIS A 53 -6.78 -19.29 -3.75
N ALA A 54 -5.48 -19.55 -3.69
CA ALA A 54 -4.78 -19.77 -2.43
C ALA A 54 -4.69 -18.50 -1.55
N PHE A 55 -4.85 -17.32 -2.15
CA PHE A 55 -4.58 -16.03 -1.49
C PHE A 55 -5.76 -15.06 -1.53
N TRP A 56 -6.66 -15.16 -2.52
CA TRP A 56 -7.81 -14.27 -2.69
C TRP A 56 -9.13 -15.03 -2.73
N ALA A 57 -10.00 -14.76 -1.76
CA ALA A 57 -11.36 -15.29 -1.75
C ALA A 57 -12.17 -14.77 -2.97
N GLU A 58 -13.02 -15.62 -3.52
CA GLU A 58 -14.03 -15.26 -4.53
C GLU A 58 -15.23 -14.55 -3.94
N THR A 59 -15.46 -14.75 -2.65
CA THR A 59 -16.56 -14.15 -1.91
C THR A 59 -16.12 -12.83 -1.28
N ILE A 60 -16.85 -11.78 -1.62
CA ILE A 60 -16.75 -10.45 -1.03
C ILE A 60 -17.78 -10.37 0.09
N HIS A 61 -17.30 -10.22 1.33
CA HIS A 61 -18.16 -10.06 2.50
C HIS A 61 -18.37 -8.56 2.82
N PRO A 62 -19.60 -8.03 2.73
CA PRO A 62 -19.88 -6.60 2.91
C PRO A 62 -19.45 -6.01 4.27
N ASP A 63 -19.52 -6.80 5.34
CA ASP A 63 -19.08 -6.43 6.68
C ASP A 63 -17.58 -6.05 6.73
N ARG A 64 -16.73 -6.76 6.00
CA ARG A 64 -15.30 -6.44 5.87
C ARG A 64 -15.08 -5.10 5.20
N PHE A 65 -15.88 -4.78 4.18
CA PHE A 65 -15.81 -3.50 3.47
C PHE A 65 -16.39 -2.34 4.30
N ARG A 66 -17.40 -2.59 5.14
CA ARG A 66 -17.86 -1.60 6.13
C ARG A 66 -16.76 -1.26 7.13
N ALA A 67 -16.06 -2.28 7.64
CA ALA A 67 -14.92 -2.06 8.53
C ALA A 67 -13.78 -1.28 7.83
N LEU A 68 -13.47 -1.64 6.58
CA LEU A 68 -12.49 -0.91 5.77
C LEU A 68 -12.90 0.55 5.52
N ARG A 69 -14.18 0.83 5.24
CA ARG A 69 -14.69 2.19 5.09
C ARG A 69 -14.56 2.99 6.37
N SER A 70 -14.93 2.41 7.52
CA SER A 70 -14.73 3.05 8.83
C SER A 70 -13.26 3.38 9.07
N LEU A 71 -12.35 2.49 8.64
CA LEU A 71 -10.92 2.72 8.76
C LEU A 71 -10.45 3.90 7.90
N PHE A 72 -10.91 3.99 6.64
CA PHE A 72 -10.62 5.14 5.78
C PHE A 72 -11.13 6.45 6.40
N GLN A 73 -12.32 6.44 7.01
CA GLN A 73 -12.88 7.62 7.67
C GLN A 73 -12.05 8.06 8.88
N VAL A 74 -11.63 7.11 9.73
CA VAL A 74 -10.75 7.40 10.89
C VAL A 74 -9.45 8.03 10.42
N VAL A 75 -8.81 7.44 9.41
CA VAL A 75 -7.53 7.90 8.86
C VAL A 75 -7.67 9.25 8.16
N ALA A 76 -8.78 9.51 7.48
CA ALA A 76 -9.02 10.81 6.85
C ALA A 76 -9.26 11.92 7.88
N THR A 77 -9.87 11.59 9.03
CA THR A 77 -10.18 12.55 10.10
C THR A 77 -8.95 12.93 10.91
N ASP A 78 -8.12 11.94 11.26
CA ASP A 78 -6.88 12.13 12.01
C ASP A 78 -5.73 11.36 11.33
N PRO A 79 -5.15 11.92 10.24
CA PRO A 79 -4.14 11.22 9.47
C PRO A 79 -2.84 11.08 10.28
N PRO A 80 -2.35 9.83 10.50
CA PRO A 80 -1.19 9.61 11.35
C PRO A 80 0.15 9.89 10.62
N TRP A 81 0.11 10.37 9.38
CA TRP A 81 1.25 10.46 8.47
C TRP A 81 2.43 11.27 9.00
N PRO A 82 2.25 12.43 9.66
CA PRO A 82 3.36 13.20 10.22
C PRO A 82 4.16 12.45 11.32
N ARG A 83 3.58 11.38 11.88
CA ARG A 83 4.24 10.54 12.90
C ARG A 83 5.11 9.44 12.30
N VAL A 84 4.93 9.11 11.03
CA VAL A 84 5.81 8.18 10.31
C VAL A 84 7.09 8.93 9.98
N ARG A 85 8.21 8.58 10.65
CA ARG A 85 9.51 9.27 10.50
C ARG A 85 10.62 8.38 9.97
N CYS A 86 10.45 7.07 10.01
CA CYS A 86 11.38 6.11 9.42
C CYS A 86 11.41 6.26 7.88
N PRO A 87 12.46 5.78 7.20
CA PRO A 87 12.48 5.68 5.74
C PRO A 87 11.24 4.99 5.17
N VAL A 88 10.73 5.51 4.05
CA VAL A 88 9.57 4.94 3.34
C VAL A 88 9.82 4.82 1.84
N LEU A 89 9.59 3.63 1.31
CA LEU A 89 9.41 3.36 -0.11
C LEU A 89 7.91 3.22 -0.41
N LEU A 90 7.41 4.01 -1.36
CA LEU A 90 6.08 3.85 -1.95
C LEU A 90 6.21 3.21 -3.34
N GLY A 91 5.52 2.09 -3.55
CA GLY A 91 5.27 1.55 -4.89
C GLY A 91 3.81 1.79 -5.28
N ASP A 92 3.55 2.36 -6.46
CA ASP A 92 2.19 2.55 -7.00
C ASP A 92 2.04 1.94 -8.41
N ASP A 93 0.81 1.81 -8.90
CA ASP A 93 0.49 1.33 -10.26
C ASP A 93 -0.04 2.51 -11.10
N ARG A 94 0.87 3.37 -11.57
CA ARG A 94 0.54 4.52 -12.42
C ARG A 94 1.41 4.61 -13.67
N ALA A 95 0.78 4.74 -14.82
CA ALA A 95 1.41 5.00 -16.11
C ALA A 95 1.76 6.48 -16.27
N THR A 96 2.70 6.76 -17.17
CA THR A 96 3.05 8.14 -17.58
C THR A 96 1.94 8.82 -18.39
N ASP A 97 1.03 8.04 -18.98
CA ASP A 97 -0.12 8.53 -19.77
C ASP A 97 -1.38 8.81 -18.93
N GLY A 98 -1.27 8.69 -17.59
CA GLY A 98 -2.36 8.96 -16.66
C GLY A 98 -3.28 7.77 -16.37
N ARG A 99 -3.06 6.60 -16.98
CA ARG A 99 -3.72 5.36 -16.52
C ARG A 99 -3.16 4.95 -15.17
N GLU A 100 -4.00 4.44 -14.30
CA GLU A 100 -3.59 4.04 -12.94
C GLU A 100 -4.48 2.95 -12.34
N ASP A 101 -4.15 2.54 -11.12
CA ASP A 101 -4.85 1.58 -10.29
C ASP A 101 -6.37 1.88 -10.18
N ALA A 102 -7.19 0.94 -10.66
CA ALA A 102 -8.65 1.07 -10.61
C ALA A 102 -9.27 0.65 -9.27
N ASN A 103 -8.48 0.14 -8.32
CA ASN A 103 -8.96 -0.32 -7.02
C ASN A 103 -8.65 0.70 -5.91
N ALA A 104 -7.44 1.24 -5.88
CA ALA A 104 -6.99 2.19 -4.86
C ALA A 104 -6.51 3.49 -5.49
N SER A 105 -6.90 4.63 -4.90
CA SER A 105 -6.56 5.95 -5.45
C SER A 105 -5.04 6.20 -5.35
N VAL A 106 -4.37 6.30 -6.50
CA VAL A 106 -2.95 6.66 -6.54
C VAL A 106 -2.73 8.08 -6.03
N GLN A 107 -3.61 9.02 -6.38
CA GLN A 107 -3.52 10.39 -5.83
C GLN A 107 -3.54 10.39 -4.31
N ALA A 108 -4.43 9.63 -3.66
CA ALA A 108 -4.46 9.54 -2.21
C ALA A 108 -3.19 8.91 -1.61
N MET A 109 -2.54 7.98 -2.31
CA MET A 109 -1.24 7.45 -1.91
C MET A 109 -0.15 8.52 -1.98
N LEU A 110 -0.13 9.32 -3.04
CA LEU A 110 0.84 10.39 -3.22
C LEU A 110 0.64 11.51 -2.19
N ASP A 111 -0.60 11.89 -1.92
CA ASP A 111 -0.93 12.90 -0.89
C ASP A 111 -0.50 12.40 0.50
N MET A 112 -0.77 11.13 0.81
CA MET A 112 -0.28 10.48 2.04
C MET A 112 1.25 10.53 2.10
N PHE A 113 1.94 10.22 1.01
CA PHE A 113 3.40 10.17 0.95
C PHE A 113 4.06 11.55 1.14
N VAL A 114 3.44 12.60 0.60
CA VAL A 114 3.81 13.99 0.87
C VAL A 114 3.65 14.31 2.35
N ALA A 115 2.54 13.89 2.97
CA ALA A 115 2.20 14.16 4.36
C ALA A 115 3.03 13.38 5.41
N LEU A 116 3.87 12.42 4.98
CA LEU A 116 4.74 11.67 5.89
C LEU A 116 5.75 12.61 6.58
N GLY A 117 5.97 12.37 7.88
CA GLY A 117 7.03 13.00 8.67
C GLY A 117 8.44 12.52 8.35
N THR A 118 8.58 11.56 7.44
CA THR A 118 9.86 11.05 6.94
C THR A 118 10.61 12.15 6.20
N ALA A 119 11.91 12.32 6.51
CA ALA A 119 12.74 13.32 5.85
C ALA A 119 12.83 13.04 4.33
N PRO A 120 12.92 14.08 3.47
CA PRO A 120 12.94 13.91 2.02
C PRO A 120 14.02 12.94 1.51
N ALA A 121 15.21 12.93 2.13
CA ALA A 121 16.31 12.03 1.77
C ALA A 121 16.03 10.54 2.07
N HIS A 122 14.98 10.24 2.85
CA HIS A 122 14.58 8.90 3.24
C HIS A 122 13.21 8.49 2.63
N LYS A 123 12.73 9.27 1.65
CA LYS A 123 11.48 9.02 0.94
C LYS A 123 11.77 8.70 -0.52
N GLN A 124 11.30 7.54 -0.99
CA GLN A 124 11.32 7.18 -2.41
C GLN A 124 9.94 6.72 -2.87
N ALA A 125 9.51 7.17 -4.06
CA ALA A 125 8.30 6.70 -4.72
C ALA A 125 8.65 6.16 -6.11
N ILE A 126 8.09 5.00 -6.47
CA ILE A 126 8.34 4.31 -7.74
C ILE A 126 7.00 3.83 -8.31
N ALA A 127 6.76 4.13 -9.58
CA ALA A 127 5.61 3.63 -10.30
C ALA A 127 5.95 2.31 -11.02
N PHE A 128 5.13 1.28 -10.80
CA PHE A 128 5.25 -0.06 -11.37
C PHE A 128 4.02 -0.37 -12.24
N TYR A 129 3.82 0.42 -13.29
CA TYR A 129 2.62 0.30 -14.12
C TYR A 129 2.51 -1.06 -14.80
N SER A 130 1.49 -1.82 -14.40
CA SER A 130 1.08 -3.08 -15.01
C SER A 130 -0.44 -3.27 -15.06
N GLY A 131 -1.20 -2.32 -14.53
CA GLY A 131 -2.67 -2.40 -14.41
C GLY A 131 -3.12 -3.36 -13.31
N ALA A 132 -2.27 -3.62 -12.31
CA ALA A 132 -2.52 -4.53 -11.21
C ALA A 132 -2.30 -3.84 -9.86
N HIS A 133 -3.36 -3.74 -9.05
CA HIS A 133 -3.29 -3.23 -7.68
C HIS A 133 -2.26 -3.97 -6.80
N ALA A 134 -2.22 -5.30 -6.91
CA ALA A 134 -1.31 -6.14 -6.12
C ALA A 134 0.08 -6.24 -6.78
N ILE A 135 0.79 -5.11 -6.86
CA ILE A 135 2.07 -4.96 -7.57
C ILE A 135 3.20 -5.89 -7.08
N GLY A 136 3.14 -6.36 -5.83
CA GLY A 136 4.14 -7.27 -5.27
C GLY A 136 3.87 -8.76 -5.51
N SER A 137 2.75 -9.12 -6.16
CA SER A 137 2.37 -10.52 -6.31
C SER A 137 2.69 -11.05 -7.71
N PRO A 138 3.48 -12.14 -7.83
CA PRO A 138 3.74 -12.78 -9.12
C PRO A 138 2.48 -13.43 -9.73
N HIS A 139 1.40 -13.56 -8.96
CA HIS A 139 0.11 -14.06 -9.44
C HIS A 139 -0.78 -12.96 -10.02
N LYS A 140 -0.38 -11.69 -9.93
CA LYS A 140 -1.19 -10.52 -10.31
C LYS A 140 -0.46 -9.59 -11.27
N THR A 141 0.87 -9.58 -11.27
CA THR A 141 1.66 -8.74 -12.16
C THR A 141 2.93 -9.43 -12.64
N PRO A 142 3.39 -9.16 -13.87
CA PRO A 142 4.72 -9.57 -14.32
C PRO A 142 5.86 -8.78 -13.65
N LEU A 143 5.58 -7.70 -12.91
CA LEU A 143 6.58 -6.82 -12.32
C LEU A 143 6.96 -7.19 -10.87
N ALA A 144 6.43 -8.29 -10.33
CA ALA A 144 6.66 -8.65 -8.92
C ALA A 144 8.14 -8.75 -8.54
N ASP A 145 8.98 -9.29 -9.44
CA ASP A 145 10.43 -9.38 -9.22
C ASP A 145 11.09 -8.00 -9.18
N ALA A 146 10.68 -7.08 -10.06
CA ALA A 146 11.18 -5.71 -10.07
C ALA A 146 10.77 -4.95 -8.79
N VAL A 147 9.53 -5.15 -8.32
CA VAL A 147 9.04 -4.59 -7.05
C VAL A 147 9.86 -5.12 -5.88
N ALA A 148 10.13 -6.43 -5.84
CA ALA A 148 10.94 -7.05 -4.80
C ALA A 148 12.39 -6.53 -4.82
N GLN A 149 13.02 -6.43 -5.99
CA GLN A 149 14.38 -5.91 -6.14
C GLN A 149 14.50 -4.45 -5.68
N ALA A 150 13.58 -3.58 -6.10
CA ALA A 150 13.55 -2.19 -5.66
C ALA A 150 13.35 -2.06 -4.14
N SER A 151 12.52 -2.94 -3.57
CA SER A 151 12.29 -2.98 -2.12
C SER A 151 13.56 -3.36 -1.34
N VAL A 152 14.28 -4.39 -1.81
CA VAL A 152 15.54 -4.81 -1.19
C VAL A 152 16.61 -3.74 -1.34
N ALA A 153 16.75 -3.14 -2.52
CA ALA A 153 17.73 -2.09 -2.78
C ALA A 153 17.50 -0.87 -1.87
N PHE A 154 16.25 -0.43 -1.74
CA PHE A 154 15.87 0.65 -0.83
C PHE A 154 16.25 0.33 0.62
N LEU A 155 15.93 -0.88 1.10
CA LEU A 155 16.25 -1.27 2.47
C LEU A 155 17.77 -1.33 2.70
N GLN A 156 18.55 -1.83 1.73
CA GLN A 156 20.01 -1.86 1.81
C GLN A 156 20.61 -0.45 1.84
N GLU A 157 20.10 0.46 1.02
CA GLU A 157 20.55 1.85 1.01
C GLU A 157 20.28 2.55 2.35
N GLN A 158 19.06 2.39 2.88
CA GLN A 158 18.60 3.14 4.05
C GLN A 158 19.09 2.54 5.38
N LEU A 159 19.31 1.22 5.43
CA LEU A 159 19.67 0.50 6.67
C LEU A 159 21.10 -0.06 6.65
N GLY A 160 21.69 -0.25 5.47
CA GLY A 160 23.04 -0.79 5.32
C GLY A 160 24.16 0.20 5.66
N ALA A 161 23.84 1.49 5.85
CA ALA A 161 24.79 2.55 6.20
C ALA A 161 24.87 2.81 7.72
N ALA A 162 24.60 1.83 8.58
CA ALA A 162 24.90 1.98 10.01
C ALA A 162 26.43 2.02 10.21
N PRO A 163 27.00 3.03 10.90
CA PRO A 163 28.37 2.95 11.37
C PRO A 163 28.44 1.74 12.32
N GLN A 164 29.38 0.83 12.07
CA GLN A 164 29.81 -0.06 13.14
C GLN A 164 30.39 0.83 14.23
N THR A 165 29.64 1.00 15.32
CA THR A 165 30.18 1.55 16.55
C THR A 165 31.19 0.53 17.05
N GLY A 166 32.47 0.82 16.79
CA GLY A 166 33.58 0.07 17.32
C GLY A 166 33.56 0.13 18.84
N ASN A 167 33.72 -1.02 19.48
CA ASN A 167 34.26 -1.08 20.83
C ASN A 167 35.73 -1.48 20.69
N ALA A 168 36.59 -0.47 20.89
CA ALA A 168 37.94 -0.66 21.40
C ALA A 168 37.88 -0.92 22.91
#